data_AF-A0A9D5STX1-F1
#
_entry.id   AF-A0A9D5STX1-F1
#
_cell.length_a   1.000
_cell.length_b   1.000
_cell.length_c   1.000
_cell.angle_alpha   90.00
_cell.angle_beta   90.00
_cell.angle_gamma   90.00
#
_symmetry.space_group_name_H-M   'P 1'
#
loop_
_entity.id
_entity.type
_entity.pdbx_description
1 polymer ?
#
loop_
_entity_poly.entity_id
_entity_poly.type
_entity_poly.pdbx_seq_one_letter_code
_entity_poly.pdbx_strand_id
1 'polypeptide(L)'
;MDTREITSDNYCIEERTWCCTDCGHRFTEYAPLGGELACFDGEDRNRYFLPVYGRHGYLELMERLMPESESGKPILPDTVDEFLRRLCAVTAVRLSSAPAQPCCPQCGDKTVCEKRTTLHNHPVAWVSVSENFLAGN
;
A
#
# COMPACT_ATOMS: atom_id res chain seq x y z
N MET A 1 0.04 3.47 -24.34
CA MET A 1 0.36 3.72 -22.92
C MET A 1 1.82 3.34 -22.76
N ASP A 2 2.66 4.32 -22.45
CA ASP A 2 4.10 4.11 -22.20
C ASP A 2 4.23 3.25 -20.94
N THR A 3 4.40 1.94 -21.13
CA THR A 3 4.70 1.00 -20.05
C THR A 3 6.17 1.19 -19.65
N ARG A 4 6.45 2.26 -18.92
CA ARG A 4 7.71 2.35 -18.17
C ARG A 4 7.60 1.37 -17.01
N GLU A 5 8.55 0.47 -16.92
CA GLU A 5 8.69 -0.44 -15.78
C GLU A 5 8.91 0.41 -14.52
N ILE A 6 7.95 0.35 -13.60
CA ILE A 6 8.01 1.10 -12.34
C ILE A 6 8.85 0.28 -11.38
N THR A 7 10.04 0.77 -11.11
CA THR A 7 10.96 0.19 -10.13
C THR A 7 10.97 1.03 -8.86
N SER A 8 11.66 0.56 -7.82
CA SER A 8 11.96 1.35 -6.61
C SER A 8 12.72 2.65 -6.88
N ASP A 9 13.18 2.89 -8.12
CA ASP A 9 13.96 4.06 -8.52
C ASP A 9 13.17 5.05 -9.40
N ASN A 10 11.92 4.71 -9.75
CA ASN A 10 11.09 5.54 -10.62
C ASN A 10 9.60 5.39 -10.29
N TYR A 11 9.17 5.98 -9.17
CA TYR A 11 7.78 5.98 -8.72
C TYR A 11 7.33 7.36 -8.24
N CYS A 12 6.01 7.57 -8.25
CA CYS A 12 5.39 8.77 -7.69
C CYS A 12 4.48 8.42 -6.49
N ILE A 13 4.56 9.21 -5.43
CA ILE A 13 3.58 9.21 -4.35
C ILE A 13 2.90 10.57 -4.26
N GLU A 14 1.76 10.60 -3.59
CA GLU A 14 1.05 11.83 -3.26
C GLU A 14 1.17 12.09 -1.76
N GLU A 15 1.76 13.23 -1.40
CA GLU A 15 1.63 13.80 -0.07
C GLU A 15 0.30 14.52 0.05
N ARG A 16 -0.52 14.11 1.01
CA ARG A 16 -1.86 14.64 1.27
C ARG A 16 -1.90 15.29 2.63
N THR A 17 -2.28 16.57 2.67
CA THR A 17 -2.58 17.26 3.93
C THR A 17 -4.07 17.17 4.21
N TRP A 18 -4.41 16.64 5.37
CA TRP A 18 -5.77 16.45 5.86
C TRP A 18 -6.05 17.39 7.02
N CYS A 19 -7.28 17.89 7.08
CA CYS A 19 -7.79 18.70 8.18
C CYS A 19 -9.07 18.07 8.73
N CYS A 20 -9.15 17.88 10.04
CA CYS A 20 -10.35 17.39 10.69
C CYS A 20 -11.46 18.44 10.65
N THR A 21 -12.67 18.02 10.28
CA THR A 21 -13.82 18.92 10.17
C THR A 21 -14.41 19.33 11.53
N ASP A 22 -14.11 18.57 12.59
CA ASP A 22 -14.59 18.83 13.95
C ASP A 22 -13.54 19.57 14.79
N CYS A 23 -12.38 18.94 15.05
CA CYS A 23 -11.36 19.51 15.93
C CYS A 23 -10.33 20.41 15.23
N GLY A 24 -10.36 20.52 13.90
CA GLY A 24 -9.42 21.34 13.12
C GLY A 24 -7.98 20.83 13.07
N HIS A 25 -7.71 19.63 13.61
CA HIS A 25 -6.39 19.02 13.59
C HIS A 25 -5.91 18.76 12.16
N ARG A 26 -4.65 19.12 11.88
CA ARG A 26 -4.01 18.92 10.58
C ARG A 26 -2.92 17.87 10.66
N PHE A 27 -2.90 16.97 9.68
CA PHE A 27 -1.89 15.94 9.55
C PHE A 27 -1.60 15.63 8.09
N THR A 28 -0.44 15.03 7.84
CA THR A 28 0.03 14.66 6.50
C THR A 28 0.09 13.16 6.37
N GLU A 29 -0.21 12.67 5.18
CA GLU A 29 -0.20 11.25 4.86
C GLU A 29 0.31 11.02 3.43
N TYR A 30 0.99 9.90 3.19
CA TYR A 30 1.45 9.50 1.87
C TYR A 30 0.53 8.44 1.27
N ALA A 31 0.18 8.61 -0.01
CA ALA A 31 -0.66 7.70 -0.75
C ALA A 31 -0.02 7.35 -2.10
N PRO A 32 -0.30 6.16 -2.66
CA PRO A 32 0.19 5.79 -3.98
C PRO A 32 -0.46 6.67 -5.05
N LEU A 33 0.31 7.11 -6.05
CA LEU A 33 -0.20 7.80 -7.22
C LEU A 33 -0.40 6.81 -8.37
N GLY A 34 -1.47 6.97 -9.16
CA GLY A 34 -1.61 6.32 -10.46
C GLY A 34 -1.71 4.78 -10.48
N GLY A 35 -1.91 4.12 -9.33
CA GLY A 35 -1.92 2.66 -9.25
C GLY A 35 -0.54 2.03 -9.50
N GLU A 36 0.52 2.81 -9.35
CA GLU A 36 1.91 2.36 -9.51
C GLU A 36 2.38 1.52 -8.31
N LEU A 37 1.86 1.87 -7.13
CA LEU A 37 2.17 1.25 -5.85
C LEU A 37 0.88 0.77 -5.16
N ALA A 38 0.97 -0.38 -4.49
CA ALA A 38 0.04 -0.78 -3.45
C ALA A 38 0.51 -0.21 -2.11
N CYS A 39 -0.44 0.12 -1.23
CA CYS A 39 -0.16 0.72 0.08
C CYS A 39 -0.89 -0.04 1.18
N PHE A 40 -0.18 -0.27 2.28
CA PHE A 40 -0.64 -1.01 3.44
C PHE A 40 -0.34 -0.22 4.70
N ASP A 41 -1.24 -0.30 5.69
CA ASP A 41 -0.96 0.22 7.03
C ASP A 41 -0.29 -0.88 7.86
N GLY A 42 0.86 -0.54 8.44
CA GLY A 42 1.59 -1.37 9.38
C GLY A 42 1.09 -1.19 10.82
N GLU A 43 1.27 -2.23 11.65
CA GLU A 43 0.93 -2.16 13.07
C GLU A 43 1.74 -1.11 13.85
N ASP A 44 2.89 -0.71 13.32
CA ASP A 44 3.77 0.33 13.84
C ASP A 44 3.32 1.76 13.47
N ARG A 45 2.13 1.89 12.85
CA ARG A 45 1.56 3.13 12.32
C ARG A 45 2.34 3.74 11.15
N ASN A 46 3.23 2.99 10.52
CA ASN A 46 3.85 3.39 9.25
C ASN A 46 3.08 2.86 8.06
N ARG A 47 3.23 3.55 6.92
CA ARG A 47 2.73 3.08 5.63
C ARG A 47 3.80 2.35 4.86
N TYR A 48 3.45 1.15 4.42
CA TYR A 48 4.31 0.30 3.63
C TYR A 48 3.83 0.25 2.20
N PHE A 49 4.79 0.37 1.27
CA PHE A 49 4.54 0.43 -0.16
C PHE A 49 5.11 -0.80 -0.83
N LEU A 50 4.43 -1.23 -1.89
CA LEU A 50 4.85 -2.33 -2.74
C LEU A 50 4.62 -1.93 -4.20
N PRO A 51 5.59 -2.14 -5.12
CA PRO A 51 5.35 -1.98 -6.54
C PRO A 51 4.18 -2.85 -6.99
N VAL A 52 3.27 -2.33 -7.81
CA VAL A 52 2.15 -3.17 -8.30
C VAL A 52 2.67 -4.26 -9.25
N TYR A 53 3.63 -3.91 -10.09
CA TYR A 53 4.23 -4.76 -11.10
C TYR A 53 5.69 -5.07 -10.77
N GLY A 54 6.29 -5.96 -11.55
CA GLY A 54 7.71 -6.29 -11.45
C GLY A 54 8.00 -7.42 -10.47
N ARG A 55 9.29 -7.74 -10.36
CA ARG A 55 9.75 -8.85 -9.53
C ARG A 55 9.49 -8.55 -8.05
N HIS A 56 8.77 -9.44 -7.40
CA HIS A 56 8.27 -9.31 -6.03
C HIS A 56 7.29 -8.14 -5.83
N GLY A 57 6.65 -7.69 -6.91
CA GLY A 57 5.53 -6.74 -6.85
C GLY A 57 4.23 -7.40 -6.37
N TYR A 58 3.20 -6.58 -6.16
CA TYR A 58 1.89 -6.98 -5.65
C TYR A 58 1.28 -8.13 -6.45
N LEU A 59 1.26 -8.03 -7.79
CA LEU A 59 0.63 -9.04 -8.63
C LEU A 59 1.38 -10.38 -8.61
N GLU A 60 2.72 -10.37 -8.67
CA GLU A 60 3.51 -11.61 -8.56
C GLU A 60 3.33 -12.27 -7.18
N LEU A 61 3.39 -11.47 -6.11
CA LEU A 61 3.18 -11.99 -4.75
C LEU A 61 1.77 -12.55 -4.59
N MET A 62 0.76 -11.93 -5.19
CA MET A 62 -0.61 -12.43 -5.16
C MET A 62 -0.71 -13.78 -5.86
N GLU A 63 -0.13 -13.94 -7.05
CA GLU A 63 -0.11 -15.23 -7.78
C GLU A 63 0.66 -16.31 -7.02
N ARG A 64 1.79 -15.98 -6.40
CA ARG A 64 2.63 -16.94 -5.66
C ARG A 64 2.04 -17.35 -4.32
N LEU A 65 1.48 -16.38 -3.58
CA LEU A 65 0.88 -16.65 -2.27
C LEU A 65 -0.50 -17.27 -2.41
N MET A 66 -1.24 -16.99 -3.49
CA MET A 66 -2.59 -17.48 -3.72
C MET A 66 -2.72 -18.09 -5.13
N PRO A 67 -2.00 -19.19 -5.44
CA PRO A 67 -2.04 -19.80 -6.78
C PRO A 67 -3.42 -20.34 -7.16
N GLU A 68 -4.28 -20.64 -6.18
CA GLU A 68 -5.67 -21.03 -6.36
C GLU A 68 -6.62 -19.85 -6.64
N SER A 69 -6.14 -18.61 -6.53
CA SER A 69 -6.93 -17.44 -6.91
C SER A 69 -7.05 -17.41 -8.44
N GLU A 70 -8.21 -17.78 -8.96
CA GLU A 70 -8.43 -17.83 -10.40
C GLU A 70 -8.43 -16.42 -11.00
N SER A 71 -7.49 -16.16 -11.92
CA SER A 71 -7.46 -14.96 -12.75
C SER A 71 -8.80 -14.77 -13.44
N GLY A 72 -9.55 -13.73 -13.07
CA GLY A 72 -10.85 -13.40 -13.64
C GLY A 72 -12.06 -13.52 -12.71
N LYS A 73 -11.89 -14.06 -11.48
CA LYS A 73 -12.89 -13.89 -10.44
C LYS A 73 -12.81 -12.47 -9.84
N PRO A 74 -13.96 -11.84 -9.49
CA PRO A 74 -13.93 -10.58 -8.77
C PRO A 74 -13.19 -10.77 -7.44
N ILE A 75 -12.25 -9.86 -7.15
CA ILE A 75 -11.54 -9.83 -5.87
C ILE A 75 -12.58 -9.46 -4.82
N LEU A 76 -13.00 -10.46 -4.03
CA LEU A 76 -13.88 -10.25 -2.89
C LEU A 76 -13.05 -9.73 -1.70
N PRO A 77 -13.67 -9.04 -0.73
CA PRO A 77 -12.97 -8.62 0.49
C PRO A 77 -12.19 -9.76 1.16
N ASP A 78 -12.79 -10.96 1.19
CA ASP A 78 -12.18 -12.19 1.70
C ASP A 78 -10.87 -12.57 0.99
N THR A 79 -10.73 -12.24 -0.29
CA THR A 79 -9.50 -12.47 -1.08
C THR A 79 -8.39 -11.53 -0.66
N VAL A 80 -8.71 -10.27 -0.35
CA VAL A 80 -7.72 -9.29 0.13
C VAL A 80 -7.25 -9.66 1.54
N ASP A 81 -8.16 -10.06 2.42
CA ASP A 81 -7.82 -10.47 3.78
C ASP A 81 -6.95 -11.73 3.79
N GLU A 82 -7.27 -12.71 2.94
CA GLU A 82 -6.46 -13.91 2.78
C GLU A 82 -5.08 -13.61 2.18
N PHE A 83 -4.99 -12.71 1.20
CA PHE A 83 -3.72 -12.23 0.66
C PHE A 83 -2.88 -11.57 1.75
N LEU A 84 -3.46 -10.63 2.51
CA LEU A 84 -2.77 -9.95 3.61
C LEU A 84 -2.30 -10.94 4.67
N ARG A 85 -3.12 -11.94 5.01
CA ARG A 85 -2.75 -12.99 5.97
C ARG A 85 -1.53 -13.78 5.50
N ARG A 86 -1.48 -14.16 4.22
CA ARG A 86 -0.33 -14.88 3.63
C ARG A 86 0.89 -13.98 3.45
N LEU A 87 0.68 -12.72 3.08
CA LEU A 87 1.74 -11.72 2.96
C LEU A 87 2.41 -11.49 4.32
N CYS A 88 1.62 -11.32 5.39
CA CYS A 88 2.14 -11.18 6.76
C CYS A 88 2.93 -12.41 7.24
N ALA A 89 2.72 -13.59 6.67
CA ALA A 89 3.48 -14.79 7.02
C ALA A 89 4.88 -14.78 6.40
N VAL A 90 5.09 -13.98 5.34
CA VAL A 90 6.37 -13.86 4.64
C VAL A 90 7.03 -12.49 4.82
N THR A 91 6.36 -11.53 5.46
CA THR A 91 6.92 -10.21 5.79
C THR A 91 7.24 -10.10 7.28
N ALA A 92 8.23 -9.28 7.62
CA ALA A 92 8.57 -9.02 9.03
C ALA A 92 7.55 -8.14 9.76
N VAL A 93 6.67 -7.46 9.01
CA VAL A 93 5.68 -6.50 9.49
C VAL A 93 4.27 -7.03 9.27
N ARG A 94 3.38 -6.78 10.23
CA ARG A 94 1.94 -7.07 10.06
C ARG A 94 1.29 -5.93 9.31
N LEU A 95 0.63 -6.26 8.22
CA LEU A 95 0.04 -5.34 7.25
C LEU A 95 -1.48 -5.46 7.24
N SER A 96 -2.15 -4.33 7.03
CA SER A 96 -3.59 -4.25 6.80
C SER A 96 -3.89 -3.34 5.61
N SER A 97 -5.10 -3.46 5.06
CA SER A 97 -5.56 -2.56 3.99
C SER A 97 -5.63 -1.12 4.51
N ALA A 98 -4.95 -0.21 3.83
CA ALA A 98 -5.09 1.21 4.13
C ALA A 98 -6.52 1.70 3.80
N PRO A 99 -7.16 2.49 4.68
CA PRO A 99 -8.47 3.03 4.41
C PRO A 99 -8.42 4.01 3.22
N ALA A 100 -9.50 4.06 2.44
CA ALA A 100 -9.58 4.98 1.30
C ALA A 100 -9.51 6.46 1.71
N GLN A 101 -9.96 6.78 2.93
CA GLN A 101 -9.90 8.11 3.51
C GLN A 101 -9.55 8.01 5.00
N PRO A 102 -8.57 8.77 5.50
CA PRO A 102 -8.19 8.72 6.90
C PRO A 102 -9.20 9.45 7.79
N CYS A 103 -9.44 8.90 8.98
CA CYS A 103 -10.11 9.62 10.06
C CYS A 103 -9.11 10.46 10.85
N CYS A 104 -9.60 11.43 11.61
CA CYS A 104 -8.77 12.27 12.45
C CYS A 104 -8.08 11.41 13.53
N PRO A 105 -6.75 11.48 13.67
CA PRO A 105 -6.04 10.70 14.69
C PRO A 105 -6.31 11.18 16.13
N GLN A 106 -6.89 12.38 16.31
CA GLN A 106 -7.19 12.94 17.64
C GLN A 106 -8.61 12.62 18.13
N CYS A 107 -9.63 12.81 17.28
CA CYS A 107 -11.03 12.63 17.69
C CYS A 107 -11.78 11.53 16.93
N GLY A 108 -11.17 10.94 15.89
CA GLY A 108 -11.80 9.91 15.06
C GLY A 108 -12.82 10.42 14.04
N ASP A 109 -13.09 11.74 13.99
CA ASP A 109 -14.03 12.32 13.04
C ASP A 109 -13.46 12.38 11.61
N LYS A 110 -14.31 12.69 10.65
CA LYS A 110 -13.99 12.83 9.23
C LYS A 110 -12.97 13.95 9.01
N THR A 111 -12.23 13.78 7.93
CA THR A 111 -11.20 14.71 7.52
C THR A 111 -11.43 15.12 6.08
N VAL A 112 -11.02 16.34 5.74
CA VAL A 112 -11.04 16.85 4.37
C VAL A 112 -9.62 17.02 3.88
N CYS A 113 -9.37 16.63 2.64
CA CYS A 113 -8.07 16.82 2.00
C CYS A 113 -7.95 18.29 1.59
N GLU A 114 -7.06 19.04 2.23
CA GLU A 114 -6.82 20.45 1.92
C GLU A 114 -5.82 20.63 0.77
N LYS A 115 -4.81 19.76 0.72
CA LYS A 115 -3.71 19.88 -0.24
C LYS A 115 -3.21 18.53 -0.69
N ARG A 116 -2.80 18.46 -1.96
CA ARG A 116 -2.13 17.31 -2.57
C ARG A 116 -0.85 17.77 -3.24
N THR A 117 0.21 17.01 -3.11
CA THR A 117 1.49 17.30 -3.76
C THR A 117 2.11 16.00 -4.26
N THR A 118 2.38 15.94 -5.55
CA THR A 118 3.07 14.80 -6.16
C THR A 118 4.55 14.88 -5.83
N LEU A 119 5.08 13.78 -5.30
CA LEU A 119 6.49 13.63 -4.98
C LEU A 119 7.07 12.50 -5.83
N HIS A 120 8.15 12.81 -6.54
CA HIS A 120 8.89 11.86 -7.37
C HIS A 120 10.02 11.23 -6.55
N ASN A 121 10.10 9.89 -6.52
CA ASN A 121 11.15 9.13 -5.84
C ASN A 121 11.36 9.52 -4.37
N HIS A 122 10.30 10.00 -3.70
CA HIS A 122 10.39 10.36 -2.29
C HIS A 122 10.48 9.09 -1.45
N PRO A 123 11.46 8.97 -0.52
CA PRO A 123 11.65 7.78 0.29
C PRO A 123 10.36 7.28 0.95
N VAL A 124 10.10 5.99 0.82
CA VAL A 124 8.98 5.28 1.47
C VAL A 124 9.48 4.04 2.19
N ALA A 125 8.70 3.55 3.14
CA ALA A 125 8.94 2.24 3.73
C ALA A 125 8.45 1.16 2.75
N TRP A 126 9.36 0.29 2.31
CA TRP A 126 9.03 -0.81 1.41
C TRP A 126 8.63 -2.05 2.19
N VAL A 127 7.63 -2.78 1.67
CA VAL A 127 7.33 -4.13 2.17
C VAL A 127 8.54 -5.03 1.91
N SER A 128 9.13 -5.53 2.99
CA SER A 128 10.27 -6.45 2.92
C SER A 128 9.79 -7.89 3.07
N VAL A 129 9.94 -8.68 2.02
CA VAL A 129 9.60 -10.10 2.00
C VAL A 129 10.83 -10.93 2.37
N SER A 130 10.63 -11.97 3.17
CA SER A 130 11.70 -12.84 3.69
C SER A 130 12.48 -13.51 2.57
N GLU A 131 13.82 -13.48 2.65
CA GLU A 131 14.70 -14.06 1.62
C GLU A 131 14.41 -15.55 1.36
N ASN A 132 14.00 -16.30 2.39
CA ASN A 132 13.59 -17.70 2.26
C ASN A 132 12.43 -17.91 1.29
N PHE A 133 11.49 -16.95 1.23
CA PHE A 133 10.38 -16.98 0.27
C PHE A 133 10.84 -16.54 -1.13
N LEU A 134 11.79 -15.61 -1.20
CA LEU A 134 12.36 -15.14 -2.48
C LEU A 134 13.24 -16.20 -3.15
N ALA A 135 13.86 -17.10 -2.37
CA ALA A 135 14.73 -18.18 -2.84
C ALA A 135 13.98 -19.44 -3.32
N GLY A 136 12.67 -19.56 -3.04
CA GLY A 136 11.84 -20.66 -3.52
C GLY A 136 11.40 -20.44 -4.98
N ASN A 137 12.04 -21.17 -5.90
CA ASN A 137 11.59 -21.39 -7.28
C ASN A 137 10.30 -22.21 -7.32
#